data_AF-A0A554KMK5-F1
#
_entry.id   AF-A0A554KMK5-F1
#
_cell.length_a   1.000
_cell.length_b   1.000
_cell.length_c   1.000
_cell.angle_alpha   90.00
_cell.angle_beta   90.00
_cell.angle_gamma   90.00
#
_symmetry.space_group_name_H-M   'P 1'
#
loop_
_entity.id
_entity.type
_entity.pdbx_description
1 polymer ?
#
loop_
_entity_poly.entity_id
_entity_poly.type
_entity_poly.pdbx_seq_one_letter_code
_entity_poly.pdbx_strand_id
1 'polypeptide(L)'
;METVAKVVQESDPLSRPFREISSWSEWKKKWTAVTTVEEAFGLLHVGFAVPEKEVKFNALEEERADRVQLYLEVSNGHAFFPSSQKRTLRQKVAEKAWKVLCNEVFASRGRMAGFTGTDWSIFCTTPAVFRKLLWFFTVGEGQNLPTKPTHDHDVARKFLLWMISFVWQLETPDRDQEKLYKDSRPLMAEMLCRMDVPEIIHRSSLEVDEPTLTRLKKLALSLDTKFSGHRAFYRNVDEAVFYRSRIAELVVVIEASRRGGQFWENQRAREEAAKLAVRA
;
A
#
# COMPACT_ATOMS: atom_id res chain seq x y z
N MET A 1 54.91 35.78 -18.62
CA MET A 1 54.52 34.38 -18.87
C MET A 1 53.74 33.93 -17.66
N GLU A 2 52.42 34.08 -17.67
CA GLU A 2 51.54 33.61 -16.60
C GLU A 2 50.70 32.45 -17.12
N THR A 3 50.96 31.28 -16.57
CA THR A 3 50.28 30.03 -16.91
C THR A 3 48.98 29.96 -16.13
N VAL A 4 47.87 30.34 -16.77
CA VAL A 4 46.53 30.16 -16.20
C VAL A 4 46.17 28.68 -16.25
N ALA A 5 46.27 28.00 -15.11
CA ALA A 5 45.78 26.64 -14.94
C ALA A 5 44.25 26.65 -15.05
N LYS A 6 43.72 26.12 -16.16
CA LYS A 6 42.30 25.75 -16.28
C LYS A 6 42.03 24.63 -15.27
N VAL A 7 41.42 24.98 -14.15
CA VAL A 7 40.69 24.02 -13.30
C VAL A 7 39.50 23.55 -14.12
N VAL A 8 39.61 22.36 -14.70
CA VAL A 8 38.46 21.63 -15.23
C VAL A 8 37.65 21.21 -14.02
N GLN A 9 36.58 21.96 -13.73
CA GLN A 9 35.52 21.47 -12.85
C GLN A 9 34.93 20.24 -13.52
N GLU A 10 35.25 19.06 -13.00
CA GLU A 10 34.50 17.84 -13.28
C GLU A 10 33.06 18.10 -12.84
N SER A 11 32.19 18.35 -13.82
CA SER A 11 30.75 18.49 -13.61
C SER A 11 30.23 17.21 -12.96
N ASP A 12 29.58 17.34 -11.81
CA ASP A 12 28.85 16.26 -11.15
C ASP A 12 28.01 15.50 -12.20
N PRO A 13 28.12 14.16 -12.33
CA PRO A 13 27.28 13.40 -13.26
C PRO A 13 25.78 13.58 -13.03
N LEU A 14 25.36 14.10 -11.87
CA LEU A 14 23.98 14.51 -11.56
C LEU A 14 23.59 15.89 -12.12
N SER A 15 24.54 16.71 -12.58
CA SER A 15 24.31 18.08 -13.06
C SER A 15 24.14 18.19 -14.57
N ARG A 16 24.12 17.09 -15.32
CA ARG A 16 23.71 17.13 -16.72
C ARG A 16 22.23 17.53 -16.75
N PRO A 17 21.86 18.68 -17.35
CA PRO A 17 20.45 19.01 -17.51
C PRO A 17 19.83 17.92 -18.37
N PHE A 18 19.01 17.06 -17.75
CA PHE A 18 18.06 16.27 -18.51
C PHE A 18 17.30 17.28 -19.36
N ARG A 19 17.39 17.18 -20.70
CA ARG A 19 16.51 17.93 -21.62
C ARG A 19 15.11 17.96 -21.00
N GLU A 20 14.55 19.15 -20.83
CA GLU A 20 13.24 19.35 -20.19
C GLU A 20 12.24 18.34 -20.77
N ILE A 21 11.85 17.36 -19.95
CA ILE A 21 10.85 16.37 -20.33
C ILE A 21 9.51 17.07 -20.21
N SER A 22 8.88 17.27 -21.36
CA SER A 22 7.74 18.18 -21.44
C SER A 22 6.41 17.48 -21.17
N SER A 23 6.35 16.14 -21.18
CA SER A 23 5.11 15.40 -20.95
C SER A 23 5.38 13.98 -20.43
N TRP A 24 4.36 13.39 -19.78
CA TRP A 24 4.46 12.02 -19.29
C TRP A 24 4.62 11.01 -20.43
N SER A 25 4.00 11.25 -21.58
CA SER A 25 4.20 10.42 -22.78
C SER A 25 5.65 10.45 -23.28
N GLU A 26 6.29 11.63 -23.28
CA GLU A 26 7.71 11.77 -23.60
C GLU A 26 8.59 11.04 -22.57
N TRP A 27 8.26 11.17 -21.29
CA TRP A 27 8.92 10.45 -20.20
C TRP A 27 8.88 8.93 -20.43
N LYS A 28 7.70 8.37 -20.74
CA LYS A 28 7.53 6.92 -20.98
C LYS A 28 8.35 6.44 -22.17
N LYS A 29 8.40 7.21 -23.26
CA LYS A 29 9.27 6.88 -24.42
C LYS A 29 10.75 6.82 -24.03
N LYS A 30 11.21 7.78 -23.22
CA LYS A 30 12.58 7.77 -22.70
C LYS A 30 12.81 6.58 -21.76
N TRP A 31 11.85 6.27 -20.89
CA TRP A 31 11.90 5.12 -19.98
C TRP A 31 12.08 3.80 -20.73
N THR A 32 11.33 3.59 -21.80
CA THR A 32 11.45 2.38 -22.64
C THR A 32 12.78 2.27 -23.39
N ALA A 33 13.47 3.40 -23.59
CA ALA A 33 14.75 3.46 -24.29
C ALA A 33 15.96 3.47 -23.35
N VAL A 34 15.76 3.38 -22.02
CA VAL A 34 16.86 3.41 -21.06
C VAL A 34 17.76 2.20 -21.25
N THR A 35 19.08 2.45 -21.29
CA THR A 35 20.09 1.39 -21.38
C THR A 35 20.99 1.32 -20.15
N THR A 36 21.06 2.41 -19.37
CA THR A 36 21.95 2.54 -18.21
C THR A 36 21.19 2.78 -16.90
N VAL A 37 21.83 2.50 -15.76
CA VAL A 37 21.21 2.73 -14.44
C VAL A 37 21.12 4.22 -14.14
N GLU A 38 22.10 5.00 -14.59
CA GLU A 38 22.17 6.45 -14.39
C GLU A 38 21.02 7.15 -15.11
N GLU A 39 20.72 6.75 -16.35
CA GLU A 39 19.54 7.22 -17.09
C GLU A 39 18.24 6.87 -16.36
N ALA A 40 18.15 5.64 -15.85
CA ALA A 40 16.99 5.18 -15.08
C ALA A 40 16.79 6.04 -13.82
N PHE A 41 17.88 6.31 -13.11
CA PHE A 41 17.86 7.11 -11.88
C PHE A 41 17.42 8.54 -12.16
N GLY A 42 17.94 9.14 -13.23
CA GLY A 42 17.54 10.47 -13.68
C GLY A 42 16.06 10.54 -14.04
N LEU A 43 15.55 9.57 -14.81
CA LEU A 43 14.13 9.51 -15.16
C LEU A 43 13.24 9.29 -13.93
N LEU A 44 13.59 8.37 -13.03
CA LEU A 44 12.86 8.16 -11.79
C LEU A 44 12.88 9.41 -10.88
N HIS A 45 13.94 10.21 -10.94
CA HIS A 45 14.00 11.43 -10.15
C HIS A 45 13.03 12.50 -10.66
N VAL A 46 12.89 12.64 -11.98
CA VAL A 46 12.08 13.71 -12.59
C VAL A 46 10.65 13.29 -12.92
N GLY A 47 10.28 12.01 -12.83
CA GLY A 47 9.00 11.52 -13.35
C GLY A 47 7.75 12.14 -12.72
N PHE A 48 7.79 12.43 -11.41
CA PHE A 48 6.70 13.18 -10.75
C PHE A 48 6.79 14.70 -10.96
N ALA A 49 7.96 15.22 -11.34
CA ALA A 49 8.15 16.64 -11.68
C ALA A 49 7.78 16.98 -13.13
N VAL A 50 7.47 15.98 -13.97
CA VAL A 50 7.03 16.20 -15.35
C VAL A 50 5.73 17.01 -15.34
N PRO A 51 5.66 18.15 -16.06
CA PRO A 51 4.48 18.98 -16.09
C PRO A 51 3.26 18.21 -16.57
N GLU A 52 2.14 18.39 -15.85
CA GLU A 52 0.87 17.81 -16.23
C GLU A 52 0.25 18.73 -17.29
N LYS A 53 0.17 18.25 -18.53
CA LYS A 53 -0.21 19.09 -19.70
C LYS A 53 -1.71 19.19 -19.94
N GLU A 54 -2.50 18.32 -19.31
CA GLU A 54 -3.93 18.25 -19.59
C GLU A 54 -4.74 19.16 -18.66
N VAL A 55 -5.62 19.98 -19.25
CA VAL A 55 -6.47 20.92 -18.49
C VAL A 55 -7.71 20.22 -17.90
N LYS A 56 -8.01 19.00 -18.36
CA LYS A 56 -9.17 18.22 -17.87
C LYS A 56 -8.80 17.47 -16.61
N PHE A 57 -9.58 17.69 -15.55
CA PHE A 57 -9.40 17.05 -14.24
C PHE A 57 -9.20 15.53 -14.35
N ASN A 58 -10.09 14.82 -15.06
CA ASN A 58 -10.01 13.36 -15.18
C ASN A 58 -8.72 12.85 -15.85
N ALA A 59 -8.17 13.59 -16.82
CA ALA A 59 -6.95 13.16 -17.49
C ALA A 59 -5.70 13.37 -16.64
N LEU A 60 -5.70 14.40 -15.80
CA LEU A 60 -4.67 14.59 -14.76
C LEU A 60 -4.69 13.42 -13.76
N GLU A 61 -5.90 12.99 -13.37
CA GLU A 61 -6.09 11.86 -12.48
C GLU A 61 -5.58 10.55 -13.07
N GLU A 62 -5.92 10.27 -14.34
CA GLU A 62 -5.43 9.10 -15.07
C GLU A 62 -3.90 9.11 -15.24
N GLU A 63 -3.31 10.26 -15.57
CA GLU A 63 -1.85 10.38 -15.71
C GLU A 63 -1.14 10.12 -14.37
N ARG A 64 -1.67 10.65 -13.27
CA ARG A 64 -1.15 10.39 -11.91
C ARG A 64 -1.29 8.93 -11.51
N ALA A 65 -2.43 8.31 -11.81
CA ALA A 65 -2.68 6.90 -11.56
C ALA A 65 -1.66 6.03 -12.32
N ASP A 66 -1.37 6.36 -13.58
CA ASP A 66 -0.38 5.67 -14.41
C ASP A 66 1.04 5.82 -13.84
N ARG A 67 1.43 7.03 -13.41
CA ARG A 67 2.72 7.30 -12.73
C ARG A 67 2.90 6.41 -11.51
N VAL A 68 1.93 6.38 -10.60
CA VAL A 68 2.02 5.57 -9.37
C VAL A 68 2.13 4.08 -9.69
N GLN A 69 1.31 3.58 -10.62
CA GLN A 69 1.35 2.17 -11.01
C GLN A 69 2.72 1.78 -11.57
N LEU A 70 3.29 2.60 -12.46
CA LEU A 70 4.63 2.35 -12.99
C LEU A 70 5.67 2.29 -11.88
N TYR A 71 5.68 3.25 -10.96
CA TYR A 71 6.66 3.26 -9.87
C TYR A 71 6.50 2.07 -8.92
N LEU A 72 5.28 1.60 -8.66
CA LEU A 72 5.04 0.37 -7.89
C LEU A 72 5.63 -0.85 -8.61
N GLU A 73 5.46 -0.96 -9.92
CA GLU A 73 6.02 -2.08 -10.69
C GLU A 73 7.55 -2.05 -10.76
N VAL A 74 8.15 -0.86 -10.89
CA VAL A 74 9.61 -0.68 -10.88
C VAL A 74 10.17 -1.01 -9.50
N SER A 75 9.50 -0.54 -8.44
CA SER A 75 9.88 -0.82 -7.04
C SER A 75 9.78 -2.30 -6.70
N ASN A 76 8.83 -3.02 -7.29
CA ASN A 76 8.71 -4.48 -7.12
C ASN A 76 9.70 -5.26 -8.02
N GLY A 77 10.53 -4.57 -8.80
CA GLY A 77 11.51 -5.19 -9.70
C GLY A 77 10.90 -5.83 -10.96
N HIS A 78 9.61 -5.61 -11.25
CA HIS A 78 8.94 -6.16 -12.43
C HIS A 78 9.17 -5.33 -13.69
N ALA A 79 9.26 -4.00 -13.58
CA ALA A 79 9.22 -3.10 -14.73
C ALA A 79 10.59 -2.58 -15.21
N PHE A 80 11.69 -3.28 -14.95
CA PHE A 80 13.00 -2.80 -15.45
C PHE A 80 14.01 -3.91 -15.83
N PHE A 81 14.36 -3.86 -17.12
CA PHE A 81 15.39 -4.56 -17.91
C PHE A 81 15.06 -5.90 -18.61
N PRO A 82 15.60 -6.09 -19.84
CA PRO A 82 15.78 -7.41 -20.46
C PRO A 82 16.53 -8.35 -19.50
N SER A 83 16.22 -9.64 -19.60
CA SER A 83 16.67 -10.74 -18.72
C SER A 83 18.19 -10.92 -18.55
N SER A 84 19.03 -10.11 -19.19
CA SER A 84 20.49 -10.26 -19.26
C SER A 84 21.28 -9.39 -18.27
N GLN A 85 20.70 -8.38 -17.61
CA GLN A 85 21.42 -7.58 -16.61
C GLN A 85 21.41 -8.19 -15.20
N LYS A 86 22.51 -7.97 -14.46
CA LYS A 86 22.73 -8.51 -13.11
C LYS A 86 21.64 -8.06 -12.13
N ARG A 87 21.10 -9.00 -11.34
CA ARG A 87 20.11 -8.81 -10.25
C ARG A 87 20.37 -7.56 -9.37
N THR A 88 21.63 -7.24 -9.13
CA THR A 88 22.07 -6.08 -8.33
C THR A 88 21.70 -4.72 -8.92
N LEU A 89 21.65 -4.58 -10.24
CA LEU A 89 21.29 -3.31 -10.90
C LEU A 89 19.78 -3.07 -10.83
N ARG A 90 18.99 -4.12 -11.06
CA ARG A 90 17.53 -4.10 -10.89
C ARG A 90 17.15 -3.69 -9.47
N GLN A 91 17.85 -4.21 -8.46
CA GLN A 91 17.62 -3.85 -7.07
C GLN A 91 17.88 -2.36 -6.80
N LYS A 92 18.98 -1.78 -7.31
CA LYS A 92 19.27 -0.34 -7.14
C LYS A 92 18.18 0.55 -7.74
N VAL A 93 17.65 0.19 -8.91
CA VAL A 93 16.55 0.93 -9.57
C VAL A 93 15.26 0.80 -8.77
N ALA A 94 14.95 -0.41 -8.29
CA ALA A 94 13.80 -0.65 -7.42
C ALA A 94 13.87 0.18 -6.13
N GLU A 95 15.05 0.23 -5.47
CA GLU A 95 15.28 1.06 -4.28
C GLU A 95 15.11 2.56 -4.57
N LYS A 96 15.53 3.03 -5.75
CA LYS A 96 15.32 4.43 -6.16
C LYS A 96 13.84 4.72 -6.38
N ALA A 97 13.11 3.85 -7.08
CA ALA A 97 11.67 4.01 -7.30
C ALA A 97 10.90 4.00 -5.98
N TRP A 98 11.28 3.13 -5.04
CA TRP A 98 10.71 3.06 -3.70
C TRP A 98 10.86 4.37 -2.94
N LYS A 99 12.06 4.96 -2.95
CA LYS A 99 12.32 6.26 -2.31
C LYS A 99 11.45 7.37 -2.90
N VAL A 100 11.27 7.37 -4.22
CA VAL A 100 10.43 8.37 -4.89
C VAL A 100 8.96 8.18 -4.51
N LEU A 101 8.44 6.94 -4.49
CA LEU A 101 7.10 6.67 -3.98
C LEU A 101 6.91 7.16 -2.54
N CYS A 102 7.90 6.90 -1.68
CA CYS A 102 7.84 7.36 -0.30
C CYS A 102 7.75 8.88 -0.23
N ASN A 103 8.55 9.61 -1.00
CA ASN A 103 8.59 11.07 -0.93
C ASN A 103 7.39 11.74 -1.62
N GLU A 104 7.02 11.28 -2.81
CA GLU A 104 6.02 11.96 -3.65
C GLU A 104 4.59 11.50 -3.34
N VAL A 105 4.43 10.23 -2.96
CA VAL A 105 3.10 9.60 -2.79
C VAL A 105 2.78 9.38 -1.32
N PHE A 106 3.63 8.68 -0.57
CA PHE A 106 3.29 8.22 0.79
C PHE A 106 3.55 9.26 1.89
N ALA A 107 4.57 10.10 1.75
CA ALA A 107 4.92 11.16 2.70
C ALA A 107 4.01 12.38 2.58
N SER A 108 3.24 12.48 1.50
CA SER A 108 2.29 13.55 1.22
C SER A 108 1.09 13.53 2.18
N ARG A 109 1.34 13.62 3.49
CA ARG A 109 0.34 13.96 4.50
C ARG A 109 0.22 15.48 4.54
N GLY A 110 -0.94 16.00 4.15
CA GLY A 110 -1.37 17.32 4.64
C GLY A 110 -0.79 18.56 3.94
N ARG A 111 -0.63 18.58 2.61
CA ARG A 111 -0.83 19.85 1.89
C ARG A 111 -2.32 20.09 1.68
N MET A 112 -3.08 20.19 2.78
CA MET A 112 -4.46 20.67 2.79
C MET A 112 -4.57 22.20 2.73
N ALA A 113 -3.45 22.91 2.58
CA ALA A 113 -3.43 24.35 2.38
C ALA A 113 -2.45 24.73 1.27
N GLY A 114 -2.99 25.14 0.12
CA GLY A 114 -2.40 26.23 -0.66
C GLY A 114 -1.48 25.91 -1.84
N PHE A 115 -1.17 24.67 -2.18
CA PHE A 115 -0.39 24.37 -3.40
C PHE A 115 -0.76 22.99 -3.93
N THR A 116 -1.29 22.93 -5.16
CA THR A 116 -1.17 21.88 -6.23
C THR A 116 -0.99 20.39 -5.83
N GLY A 117 -1.24 20.03 -4.58
CA GLY A 117 -0.94 18.75 -3.98
C GLY A 117 -2.03 17.76 -4.37
N THR A 118 -1.58 16.63 -4.89
CA THR A 118 -2.40 15.46 -5.16
C THR A 118 -3.33 15.20 -3.99
N ASP A 119 -4.64 15.21 -4.25
CA ASP A 119 -5.59 14.64 -3.32
C ASP A 119 -5.26 13.14 -3.25
N TRP A 120 -4.60 12.73 -2.17
CA TRP A 120 -4.17 11.36 -1.95
C TRP A 120 -5.36 10.38 -2.01
N SER A 121 -6.58 10.88 -1.82
CA SER A 121 -7.81 10.10 -1.96
C SER A 121 -7.88 9.45 -3.34
N ILE A 122 -7.33 10.08 -4.39
CA ILE A 122 -7.26 9.55 -5.76
C ILE A 122 -6.66 8.14 -5.84
N PHE A 123 -5.68 7.85 -4.99
CA PHE A 123 -5.00 6.55 -4.98
C PHE A 123 -5.89 5.45 -4.38
N CYS A 124 -6.82 5.84 -3.53
CA CYS A 124 -7.78 4.95 -2.88
C CYS A 124 -9.08 4.86 -3.69
N THR A 125 -9.50 5.95 -4.35
CA THR A 125 -10.74 6.07 -5.12
C THR A 125 -10.59 5.59 -6.56
N THR A 126 -9.37 5.51 -7.10
CA THR A 126 -9.11 4.91 -8.41
C THR A 126 -8.94 3.38 -8.29
N PRO A 127 -9.86 2.55 -8.82
CA PRO A 127 -9.82 1.10 -8.62
C PRO A 127 -8.52 0.42 -9.09
N ALA A 128 -7.95 0.88 -10.21
CA ALA A 128 -6.72 0.32 -10.77
C ALA A 128 -5.51 0.57 -9.84
N VAL A 129 -5.39 1.78 -9.30
CA VAL A 129 -4.31 2.15 -8.37
C VAL A 129 -4.47 1.40 -7.06
N PHE A 130 -5.69 1.37 -6.51
CA PHE A 130 -5.99 0.66 -5.28
C PHE A 130 -5.62 -0.83 -5.39
N ARG A 131 -6.03 -1.51 -6.47
CA ARG A 131 -5.65 -2.91 -6.72
C ARG A 131 -4.14 -3.08 -6.83
N LYS A 132 -3.43 -2.15 -7.48
CA LYS A 132 -1.97 -2.20 -7.60
C LYS A 132 -1.28 -2.00 -6.24
N LEU A 133 -1.80 -1.11 -5.38
CA LEU A 133 -1.31 -0.94 -4.01
C LEU A 133 -1.50 -2.22 -3.19
N LEU A 134 -2.70 -2.82 -3.22
CA LEU A 134 -2.95 -4.11 -2.56
C LEU A 134 -1.98 -5.17 -3.06
N TRP A 135 -1.83 -5.33 -4.38
CA TRP A 135 -0.88 -6.27 -4.98
C TRP A 135 0.55 -6.03 -4.49
N PHE A 136 1.01 -4.79 -4.54
CA PHE A 136 2.39 -4.40 -4.21
C PHE A 136 2.77 -4.78 -2.77
N PHE A 137 1.85 -4.59 -1.83
CA PHE A 137 2.08 -4.87 -0.41
C PHE A 137 1.73 -6.32 0.01
N THR A 138 1.08 -7.11 -0.84
CA THR A 138 0.67 -8.49 -0.51
C THR A 138 1.46 -9.58 -1.22
N VAL A 139 1.80 -9.42 -2.50
CA VAL A 139 2.25 -10.53 -3.38
C VAL A 139 3.71 -10.96 -3.18
N GLY A 140 4.60 -10.12 -2.66
CA GLY A 140 6.01 -10.47 -2.51
C GLY A 140 6.43 -10.80 -1.10
N GLU A 141 5.98 -11.92 -0.47
CA GLU A 141 6.45 -12.44 0.84
C GLU A 141 6.86 -11.40 1.92
N GLY A 142 6.21 -10.22 1.95
CA GLY A 142 6.66 -9.12 2.80
C GLY A 142 8.05 -8.54 2.50
N GLN A 143 8.68 -8.80 1.35
CA GLN A 143 9.97 -8.19 0.94
C GLN A 143 9.89 -6.66 0.87
N ASN A 144 8.72 -6.11 0.52
CA ASN A 144 8.46 -4.66 0.45
C ASN A 144 7.79 -4.11 1.72
N LEU A 145 7.49 -4.99 2.69
CA LEU A 145 7.00 -4.61 4.01
C LEU A 145 8.18 -4.60 4.99
N PRO A 146 8.24 -3.66 5.94
CA PRO A 146 9.41 -3.52 6.81
C PRO A 146 9.71 -4.78 7.62
N THR A 147 10.90 -5.33 7.43
CA THR A 147 11.53 -6.28 8.37
C THR A 147 12.55 -5.58 9.28
N LYS A 148 13.12 -4.44 8.82
CA LYS A 148 13.94 -3.51 9.60
C LYS A 148 13.47 -2.08 9.39
N PRO A 149 13.36 -1.25 10.44
CA PRO A 149 12.86 0.11 10.31
C PRO A 149 13.87 0.99 9.56
N THR A 150 13.43 1.56 8.43
CA THR A 150 14.05 2.75 7.84
C THR A 150 13.01 3.86 7.77
N HIS A 151 13.44 5.11 7.61
CA HIS A 151 12.54 6.25 7.47
C HIS A 151 11.47 6.03 6.37
N ASP A 152 11.88 5.53 5.20
CA ASP A 152 10.98 5.28 4.06
C ASP A 152 9.92 4.21 4.39
N HIS A 153 10.30 3.19 5.16
CA HIS A 153 9.35 2.18 5.63
C HIS A 153 8.35 2.75 6.64
N ASP A 154 8.79 3.63 7.54
CA ASP A 154 7.88 4.29 8.49
C ASP A 154 6.88 5.18 7.75
N VAL A 155 7.32 5.86 6.69
CA VAL A 155 6.45 6.63 5.80
C VAL A 155 5.41 5.74 5.11
N ALA A 156 5.83 4.63 4.50
CA ALA A 156 4.92 3.71 3.84
C ALA A 156 3.96 3.02 4.82
N ARG A 157 4.44 2.60 5.99
CA ARG A 157 3.60 2.06 7.07
C ARG A 157 2.55 3.07 7.49
N LYS A 158 2.96 4.31 7.74
CA LYS A 158 2.07 5.42 8.07
C LYS A 158 1.01 5.63 7.00
N PHE A 159 1.36 5.59 5.71
CA PHE A 159 0.42 5.67 4.61
C PHE A 159 -0.58 4.51 4.61
N LEU A 160 -0.10 3.27 4.73
CA LEU A 160 -0.94 2.07 4.71
C LEU A 160 -1.98 2.06 5.84
N LEU A 161 -1.60 2.46 7.05
CA LEU A 161 -2.55 2.52 8.17
C LEU A 161 -3.69 3.50 7.89
N TRP A 162 -3.39 4.64 7.26
CA TRP A 162 -4.42 5.60 6.85
C TRP A 162 -5.26 5.06 5.71
N MET A 163 -4.64 4.55 4.64
CA MET A 163 -5.34 3.98 3.50
C MET A 163 -6.33 2.89 3.95
N ILE A 164 -5.88 1.97 4.79
CA ILE A 164 -6.71 0.87 5.30
C ILE A 164 -7.85 1.45 6.13
N SER A 165 -7.57 2.36 7.08
CA SER A 165 -8.63 2.94 7.93
C SER A 165 -9.67 3.72 7.11
N PHE A 166 -9.21 4.48 6.10
CA PHE A 166 -10.06 5.25 5.21
C PHE A 166 -10.93 4.35 4.34
N VAL A 167 -10.33 3.42 3.58
CA VAL A 167 -11.04 2.55 2.63
C VAL A 167 -12.02 1.61 3.35
N TRP A 168 -11.67 1.14 4.55
CA TRP A 168 -12.56 0.23 5.31
C TRP A 168 -13.89 0.89 5.71
N GLN A 169 -13.84 2.19 5.98
CA GLN A 169 -14.97 3.01 6.42
C GLN A 169 -15.59 3.83 5.28
N LEU A 170 -15.02 3.76 4.07
CA LEU A 170 -15.46 4.55 2.95
C LEU A 170 -16.81 4.04 2.43
N GLU A 171 -17.83 4.87 2.57
CA GLU A 171 -19.11 4.70 1.91
C GLU A 171 -19.05 5.35 0.52
N THR A 172 -19.39 4.61 -0.52
CA THR A 172 -19.42 5.11 -1.89
C THR A 172 -20.76 4.74 -2.54
N PRO A 173 -21.38 5.64 -3.33
CA PRO A 173 -22.58 5.31 -4.09
C PRO A 173 -22.32 4.35 -5.25
N ASP A 174 -21.06 4.18 -5.66
CA ASP A 174 -20.65 3.23 -6.68
C ASP A 174 -20.58 1.80 -6.10
N ARG A 175 -21.55 0.97 -6.50
CA ARG A 175 -21.66 -0.43 -6.04
C ARG A 175 -20.47 -1.30 -6.41
N ASP A 176 -19.86 -1.08 -7.56
CA ASP A 176 -18.71 -1.89 -8.01
C ASP A 176 -17.47 -1.54 -7.19
N GLN A 177 -17.31 -0.26 -6.87
CA GLN A 177 -16.25 0.24 -6.01
C GLN A 177 -16.44 -0.17 -4.54
N GLU A 178 -17.67 -0.07 -4.02
CA GLU A 178 -18.02 -0.55 -2.68
C GLU A 178 -17.72 -2.05 -2.54
N LYS A 179 -18.13 -2.85 -3.54
CA LYS A 179 -17.85 -4.27 -3.59
C LYS A 179 -16.34 -4.53 -3.61
N LEU A 180 -15.58 -3.79 -4.43
CA LEU A 180 -14.12 -3.91 -4.47
C LEU A 180 -13.49 -3.70 -3.09
N TYR A 181 -13.94 -2.70 -2.33
CA TYR A 181 -13.43 -2.42 -1.00
C TYR A 181 -13.75 -3.52 0.00
N LYS A 182 -15.00 -4.00 0.01
CA LYS A 182 -15.43 -5.13 0.84
C LYS A 182 -14.64 -6.39 0.52
N ASP A 183 -14.54 -6.76 -0.76
CA ASP A 183 -13.80 -7.93 -1.23
C ASP A 183 -12.29 -7.84 -0.90
N SER A 184 -11.77 -6.63 -0.67
CA SER A 184 -10.35 -6.38 -0.33
C SER A 184 -10.06 -6.38 1.17
N ARG A 185 -11.07 -6.37 2.05
CA ARG A 185 -10.90 -6.40 3.53
C ARG A 185 -10.01 -7.54 4.04
N PRO A 186 -10.09 -8.79 3.51
CA PRO A 186 -9.19 -9.87 3.93
C PRO A 186 -7.71 -9.55 3.69
N LEU A 187 -7.38 -8.91 2.56
CA LEU A 187 -6.01 -8.52 2.23
C LEU A 187 -5.54 -7.35 3.11
N MET A 188 -6.42 -6.38 3.38
CA MET A 188 -6.13 -5.27 4.30
C MET A 188 -5.87 -5.77 5.73
N ALA A 189 -6.65 -6.72 6.23
CA ALA A 189 -6.41 -7.36 7.53
C ALA A 189 -5.05 -8.06 7.57
N GLU A 190 -4.68 -8.78 6.51
CA GLU A 190 -3.37 -9.41 6.40
C GLU A 190 -2.23 -8.38 6.44
N MET A 191 -2.37 -7.25 5.74
CA MET A 191 -1.39 -6.17 5.81
C MET A 191 -1.24 -5.62 7.23
N LEU A 192 -2.33 -5.39 7.96
CA LEU A 192 -2.28 -4.95 9.37
C LEU A 192 -1.55 -5.96 10.26
N CYS A 193 -1.81 -7.26 10.05
CA CYS A 193 -1.12 -8.34 10.76
C CYS A 193 0.39 -8.33 10.46
N ARG A 194 0.77 -8.21 9.19
CA ARG A 194 2.19 -8.15 8.78
C ARG A 194 2.91 -6.90 9.30
N MET A 195 2.20 -5.79 9.49
CA MET A 195 2.72 -4.56 10.11
C MET A 195 2.72 -4.59 11.65
N ASP A 196 2.39 -5.74 12.25
CA ASP A 196 2.35 -5.98 13.70
C ASP A 196 1.40 -5.02 14.45
N VAL A 197 0.30 -4.65 13.80
CA VAL A 197 -0.78 -3.80 14.36
C VAL A 197 -2.17 -4.36 14.07
N PRO A 198 -2.41 -5.68 14.29
CA PRO A 198 -3.72 -6.27 14.01
C PRO A 198 -4.83 -5.66 14.88
N GLU A 199 -4.51 -5.07 16.03
CA GLU A 199 -5.48 -4.50 16.99
C GLU A 199 -6.27 -3.31 16.42
N ILE A 200 -5.78 -2.68 15.35
CA ILE A 200 -6.51 -1.60 14.66
C ILE A 200 -7.88 -2.07 14.18
N ILE A 201 -8.00 -3.35 13.78
CA ILE A 201 -9.27 -3.94 13.36
C ILE A 201 -10.32 -3.80 14.46
N HIS A 202 -9.95 -4.12 15.71
CA HIS A 202 -10.87 -4.04 16.84
C HIS A 202 -11.01 -2.62 17.39
N ARG A 203 -9.89 -1.90 17.58
CA ARG A 203 -9.89 -0.56 18.21
C ARG A 203 -10.63 0.48 17.39
N SER A 204 -10.60 0.36 16.06
CA SER A 204 -11.31 1.27 15.16
C SER A 204 -12.72 0.80 14.84
N SER A 205 -13.24 -0.20 15.56
CA SER A 205 -14.58 -0.79 15.36
C SER A 205 -14.83 -1.18 13.91
N LEU A 206 -13.81 -1.71 13.22
CA LEU A 206 -13.93 -2.09 11.82
C LEU A 206 -14.82 -3.32 11.72
N GLU A 207 -15.83 -3.27 10.87
CA GLU A 207 -16.69 -4.41 10.60
C GLU A 207 -15.87 -5.54 9.97
N VAL A 208 -15.91 -6.72 10.59
CA VAL A 208 -15.21 -7.93 10.14
C VAL A 208 -16.21 -8.92 9.58
N ASP A 209 -16.21 -9.04 8.26
CA ASP A 209 -16.99 -10.04 7.53
C ASP A 209 -16.38 -11.46 7.63
N GLU A 210 -17.14 -12.46 7.16
CA GLU A 210 -16.72 -13.85 7.23
C GLU A 210 -15.44 -14.17 6.43
N PRO A 211 -15.26 -13.65 5.20
CA PRO A 211 -14.00 -13.79 4.46
C PRO A 211 -12.79 -13.23 5.23
N THR A 212 -12.95 -12.07 5.85
CA THR A 212 -11.88 -11.42 6.64
C THR A 212 -11.55 -12.24 7.88
N LEU A 213 -12.57 -12.70 8.63
CA LEU A 213 -12.37 -13.58 9.78
C LEU A 213 -11.68 -14.89 9.39
N THR A 214 -12.09 -15.50 8.28
CA THR A 214 -11.46 -16.70 7.73
C THR A 214 -9.98 -16.47 7.42
N ARG A 215 -9.62 -15.32 6.84
CA ARG A 215 -8.23 -14.97 6.56
C ARG A 215 -7.43 -14.77 7.86
N LEU A 216 -8.00 -14.06 8.84
CA LEU A 216 -7.37 -13.86 10.16
C LEU A 216 -7.12 -15.18 10.88
N LYS A 217 -8.06 -16.13 10.84
CA LYS A 217 -7.86 -17.49 11.39
C LYS A 217 -6.69 -18.20 10.72
N LYS A 218 -6.61 -18.18 9.39
CA LYS A 218 -5.47 -18.77 8.66
C LYS A 218 -4.14 -18.16 9.07
N LEU A 219 -4.09 -16.83 9.24
CA LEU A 219 -2.90 -16.13 9.71
C LEU A 219 -2.56 -16.47 11.17
N ALA A 220 -3.57 -16.54 12.05
CA ALA A 220 -3.39 -16.91 13.45
C ALA A 220 -2.78 -18.31 13.64
N LEU A 221 -3.11 -19.24 12.74
CA LEU A 221 -2.60 -20.62 12.74
C LEU A 221 -1.23 -20.76 12.07
N SER A 222 -0.82 -19.79 11.26
CA SER A 222 0.52 -19.75 10.68
C SER A 222 1.53 -19.35 11.76
N LEU A 223 2.57 -20.15 11.95
CA LEU A 223 3.61 -19.81 12.92
C LEU A 223 4.36 -18.56 12.47
N ASP A 224 4.53 -17.62 13.40
CA ASP A 224 5.50 -16.55 13.23
C ASP A 224 6.89 -17.18 13.20
N THR A 225 7.50 -17.20 12.02
CA THR A 225 8.83 -17.79 11.75
C THR A 225 9.95 -17.24 12.65
N LYS A 226 9.69 -16.19 13.44
CA LYS A 226 10.64 -15.58 14.36
C LYS A 226 11.01 -16.44 15.57
N PHE A 227 10.18 -17.41 15.99
CA PHE A 227 10.39 -18.13 17.26
C PHE A 227 10.79 -19.61 17.16
N SER A 228 10.65 -20.25 16.00
CA SER A 228 11.09 -21.63 15.83
C SER A 228 11.61 -21.87 14.43
N GLY A 229 12.86 -22.34 14.32
CA GLY A 229 13.46 -22.83 13.09
C GLY A 229 12.78 -24.06 12.48
N HIS A 230 11.55 -24.38 12.90
CA HIS A 230 10.70 -25.43 12.38
C HIS A 230 9.34 -24.80 12.00
N ARG A 231 8.90 -25.06 10.75
CA ARG A 231 7.54 -24.76 10.29
C ARG A 231 6.55 -25.72 10.97
N ALA A 232 6.28 -25.54 12.26
CA ALA A 232 5.06 -26.08 12.83
C ALA A 232 3.90 -25.16 12.43
N PHE A 233 2.67 -25.64 12.40
CA PHE A 233 1.46 -24.81 12.39
C PHE A 233 0.76 -25.04 13.72
N TYR A 234 0.04 -24.04 14.25
CA TYR A 234 -0.82 -24.30 15.40
C TYR A 234 -1.99 -25.19 14.95
N ARG A 235 -2.37 -26.17 15.77
CA ARG A 235 -3.48 -27.09 15.45
C ARG A 235 -4.82 -26.37 15.47
N ASN A 236 -4.97 -25.38 16.34
CA ASN A 236 -6.17 -24.58 16.49
C ASN A 236 -5.86 -23.20 17.11
N VAL A 237 -6.88 -22.33 17.15
CA VAL A 237 -6.76 -20.96 17.65
C VAL A 237 -6.43 -20.94 19.14
N ASP A 238 -6.96 -21.87 19.94
CA ASP A 238 -6.69 -21.94 21.38
C ASP A 238 -5.21 -22.24 21.67
N GLU A 239 -4.61 -23.15 20.90
CA GLU A 239 -3.16 -23.42 20.96
C GLU A 239 -2.37 -22.17 20.56
N ALA A 240 -2.78 -21.46 19.51
CA ALA A 240 -2.13 -20.21 19.09
C ALA A 240 -2.21 -19.11 20.17
N VAL A 241 -3.35 -18.99 20.87
CA VAL A 241 -3.53 -18.07 22.01
C VAL A 241 -2.64 -18.47 23.18
N PHE A 242 -2.56 -19.77 23.50
CA PHE A 242 -1.68 -20.28 24.54
C PHE A 242 -0.21 -19.86 24.30
N TYR A 243 0.21 -19.86 23.03
CA TYR A 243 1.53 -19.38 22.60
C TYR A 243 1.61 -17.86 22.32
N ARG A 244 0.65 -17.06 22.81
CA ARG A 244 0.64 -15.58 22.73
C ARG A 244 0.63 -15.01 21.32
N SER A 245 0.00 -15.71 20.37
CA SER A 245 -0.25 -15.15 19.04
C SER A 245 -1.25 -13.99 19.14
N ARG A 246 -0.78 -12.75 18.91
CA ARG A 246 -1.63 -11.53 18.90
C ARG A 246 -2.79 -11.62 17.90
N ILE A 247 -2.56 -12.28 16.76
CA ILE A 247 -3.60 -12.47 15.74
C ILE A 247 -4.66 -13.45 16.26
N ALA A 248 -4.26 -14.51 16.98
CA ALA A 248 -5.19 -15.46 17.57
C ALA A 248 -6.02 -14.82 18.69
N GLU A 249 -5.40 -14.01 19.54
CA GLU A 249 -6.09 -13.23 20.58
C GLU A 249 -7.13 -12.29 19.95
N LEU A 250 -6.77 -11.59 18.86
CA LEU A 250 -7.71 -10.75 18.11
C LEU A 250 -8.90 -11.56 17.56
N VAL A 251 -8.64 -12.73 16.97
CA VAL A 251 -9.71 -13.61 16.44
C VAL A 251 -10.71 -13.96 17.55
N VAL A 252 -10.24 -14.35 18.73
CA VAL A 252 -11.10 -14.68 19.86
C VAL A 252 -11.95 -13.48 20.29
N VAL A 253 -11.36 -12.28 20.35
CA VAL A 253 -12.07 -11.04 20.68
C VAL A 253 -13.17 -10.75 19.66
N ILE A 254 -12.86 -10.83 18.35
CA ILE A 254 -13.84 -10.60 17.28
C ILE A 254 -15.00 -11.58 17.37
N GLU A 255 -14.72 -12.88 17.57
CA GLU A 255 -15.76 -13.91 17.69
C GLU A 255 -16.62 -13.76 18.94
N ALA A 256 -16.03 -13.33 20.06
CA ALA A 256 -16.78 -12.99 21.26
C ALA A 256 -17.71 -11.79 21.01
N SER A 257 -17.22 -10.74 20.36
CA SER A 257 -18.04 -9.57 20.00
C SER A 257 -19.20 -9.93 19.07
N ARG A 258 -18.98 -10.78 18.06
CA ARG A 258 -20.05 -11.22 17.14
C ARG A 258 -21.13 -12.03 17.86
N ARG A 259 -20.73 -12.98 18.74
CA ARG A 259 -21.69 -13.76 19.55
C ARG A 259 -22.51 -12.87 20.49
N GLY A 260 -21.86 -11.89 21.12
CA GLY A 260 -22.53 -10.90 21.96
C GLY A 260 -23.55 -10.05 21.20
N GLY A 261 -23.17 -9.54 20.02
CA GLY A 261 -24.06 -8.78 19.15
C GLY A 261 -25.29 -9.59 18.70
N GLN A 262 -25.06 -10.82 18.23
CA GLN A 262 -26.13 -11.72 17.79
C GLN A 262 -27.10 -12.08 18.92
N PHE A 263 -26.61 -12.23 20.16
CA PHE A 263 -27.46 -12.42 21.32
C PHE A 263 -28.43 -11.24 21.54
N TRP A 264 -27.94 -10.00 21.46
CA TRP A 264 -28.75 -8.79 21.65
C TRP A 264 -29.74 -8.53 20.50
N GLU A 265 -29.38 -8.87 19.27
CA GLU A 265 -30.30 -8.81 18.12
C GLU A 265 -31.45 -9.82 18.27
N ASN A 266 -31.14 -11.05 18.68
CA ASN A 266 -32.15 -12.08 18.93
C ASN A 266 -33.12 -11.68 20.06
N GLN A 267 -32.64 -11.00 21.10
CA GLN A 267 -33.50 -10.47 22.16
C GLN A 267 -34.43 -9.36 21.64
N ARG A 268 -33.90 -8.39 20.90
CA ARG A 268 -34.72 -7.32 20.29
C ARG A 268 -35.80 -7.87 19.36
N ALA A 269 -35.46 -8.83 18.50
CA ALA A 269 -36.42 -9.47 17.60
C ALA A 269 -37.55 -10.19 18.36
N ARG A 270 -37.23 -10.83 19.50
CA ARG A 270 -38.23 -11.45 20.37
C ARG A 270 -39.14 -10.42 21.04
N GLU A 271 -38.59 -9.31 21.51
CA GLU A 271 -39.37 -8.21 22.09
C GLU A 271 -40.29 -7.55 21.07
N GLU A 272 -39.83 -7.33 19.83
CA GLU A 272 -40.66 -6.79 18.76
C GLU A 272 -41.76 -7.76 18.33
N ALA A 273 -41.45 -9.05 18.20
CA ALA A 273 -42.44 -10.08 17.92
C ALA A 273 -43.51 -10.17 19.03
N ALA A 274 -43.10 -10.07 20.29
CA ALA A 274 -44.02 -10.03 21.43
C ALA A 274 -44.90 -8.78 21.42
N LYS A 275 -44.36 -7.61 21.07
CA LYS A 275 -45.13 -6.35 20.92
C LYS A 275 -46.14 -6.42 19.78
N LEU A 276 -45.80 -7.08 18.67
CA LEU A 276 -46.72 -7.28 17.54
C LEU A 276 -47.82 -8.27 17.87
N ALA A 277 -47.51 -9.35 18.59
CA ALA A 277 -48.49 -10.35 19.03
C ALA A 277 -49.51 -9.80 20.05
N VAL A 278 -49.14 -8.79 20.84
CA VAL A 278 -50.06 -8.12 21.78
C VAL A 278 -50.96 -7.08 21.08
N ARG A 279 -50.60 -6.64 19.87
CA ARG A 279 -51.38 -5.66 19.07
C ARG A 279 -52.33 -6.29 18.06
N ALA A 280 -52.20 -7.59 17.79
CA ALA A 280 -53.08 -8.38 16.94
C ALA A 280 -54.20 -9.01 17.76
#